data_AF-A0A327YKW7-F1
#
_entry.id   AF-A0A327YKW7-F1
#
_cell.length_a   1.000
_cell.length_b   1.000
_cell.length_c   1.000
_cell.angle_alpha   90.00
_cell.angle_beta   90.00
_cell.angle_gamma   90.00
#
_symmetry.space_group_name_H-M   'P 1'
#
loop_
_entity.id
_entity.type
_entity.pdbx_description
1 polymer ?
#
loop_
_entity_poly.entity_id
_entity_poly.type
_entity_poly.pdbx_seq_one_letter_code
_entity_poly.pdbx_strand_id
1 'polypeptide(L)'
;MFGYLNPYPYVLFILLYPVNSNKSVLLLGSFAMGILLDMFCNSGGIHTMASLVLAYIRPSLFKFAFGLSYEYQTVKIADKISPERITLLLLAIFIHHFTLFFFEYFRFDLLFTILTRTLFSTIFTFTICLLILYIIKPSKR
;
A
#
# COMPACT_ATOMS: atom_id res chain seq x y z
N MET A 1 -10.66 -20.52 10.17
CA MET A 1 -9.87 -21.44 9.32
C MET A 1 -9.78 -21.04 7.84
N PHE A 2 -10.43 -19.96 7.36
CA PHE A 2 -10.29 -19.47 5.96
C PHE A 2 -9.51 -18.14 5.82
N GLY A 3 -8.79 -17.68 6.86
CA GLY A 3 -8.25 -16.31 6.96
C GLY A 3 -6.77 -16.11 6.59
N TYR A 4 -6.16 -17.01 5.81
CA TYR A 4 -4.71 -16.92 5.54
C TYR A 4 -4.33 -15.89 4.46
N LEU A 5 -5.28 -15.52 3.58
CA LEU A 5 -5.06 -14.61 2.46
C LEU A 5 -6.14 -13.52 2.50
N ASN A 6 -5.91 -12.50 3.33
CA ASN A 6 -6.74 -11.30 3.33
C ASN A 6 -6.09 -10.22 2.45
N PRO A 7 -6.78 -9.75 1.41
CA PRO A 7 -6.27 -8.67 0.59
C PRO A 7 -6.50 -7.34 1.31
N TYR A 8 -5.52 -6.44 1.18
CA TYR A 8 -5.60 -5.10 1.77
C TYR A 8 -5.61 -4.02 0.67
N PRO A 9 -6.70 -3.93 -0.14
CA PRO A 9 -6.76 -2.98 -1.24
C PRO A 9 -6.79 -1.52 -0.78
N TYR A 10 -7.07 -1.24 0.51
CA TYR A 10 -7.03 0.12 1.05
C TYR A 10 -5.67 0.80 0.92
N VAL A 11 -4.58 0.04 0.71
CA VAL A 11 -3.26 0.57 0.34
C VAL A 11 -3.35 1.53 -0.86
N LEU A 12 -4.29 1.29 -1.77
CA LEU A 12 -4.57 2.18 -2.91
C LEU A 12 -4.97 3.59 -2.48
N PHE A 13 -5.68 3.78 -1.36
CA PHE A 13 -6.03 5.12 -0.85
C PHE A 13 -4.78 5.98 -0.65
N ILE A 14 -3.73 5.40 -0.08
CA ILE A 14 -2.46 6.09 0.20
C ILE A 14 -1.69 6.36 -1.10
N LEU A 15 -1.72 5.41 -2.03
CA LEU A 15 -0.98 5.51 -3.29
C LEU A 15 -1.63 6.49 -4.28
N LEU A 16 -2.95 6.41 -4.46
CA LEU A 16 -3.74 7.25 -5.37
C LEU A 16 -3.93 8.69 -4.86
N TYR A 17 -3.63 8.97 -3.58
CA TYR A 17 -3.64 10.33 -3.07
C TYR A 17 -2.77 11.24 -3.96
N PRO A 18 -3.14 12.50 -4.23
CA PRO A 18 -2.37 13.31 -5.18
C PRO A 18 -0.91 13.49 -4.74
N VAL A 19 0.02 13.47 -5.69
CA VAL A 19 1.48 13.56 -5.42
C VAL A 19 1.85 14.94 -4.87
N ASN A 20 1.18 16.00 -5.34
CA ASN A 20 1.45 17.41 -4.98
C ASN A 20 0.68 17.90 -3.76
N SER A 21 0.05 17.02 -3.01
CA SER A 21 -0.75 17.38 -1.85
C SER A 21 0.08 17.48 -0.57
N ASN A 22 -0.49 18.15 0.45
CA ASN A 22 0.19 18.36 1.73
C ASN A 22 0.45 17.01 2.44
N LYS A 23 1.73 16.76 2.77
CA LYS A 23 2.17 15.54 3.48
C LYS A 23 1.44 15.33 4.80
N SER A 24 1.17 16.40 5.55
CA SER A 24 0.48 16.31 6.84
C SER A 24 -0.97 15.83 6.68
N VAL A 25 -1.65 16.27 5.62
CA VAL A 25 -3.02 15.83 5.32
C VAL A 25 -3.03 14.36 4.91
N LEU A 26 -2.06 13.92 4.12
CA LEU A 26 -1.91 12.49 3.78
C LEU A 26 -1.69 11.62 5.02
N LEU A 27 -0.79 12.04 5.92
CA LEU A 27 -0.52 11.30 7.17
C LEU A 27 -1.76 11.23 8.05
N LEU A 28 -2.48 12.33 8.22
CA LEU A 28 -3.71 12.37 9.01
C LEU A 28 -4.83 11.52 8.37
N GLY A 29 -4.97 11.56 7.05
CA GLY A 29 -5.91 10.70 6.32
C GLY A 29 -5.56 9.22 6.42
N SER A 30 -4.27 8.89 6.37
CA SER A 30 -3.77 7.52 6.51
C SER A 30 -3.93 6.99 7.93
N PHE A 31 -3.73 7.85 8.94
CA PHE A 31 -4.04 7.56 10.33
C PHE A 31 -5.54 7.28 10.52
N ALA A 32 -6.40 8.16 10.00
CA ALA A 32 -7.85 8.01 10.09
C ALA A 32 -8.34 6.73 9.40
N MET A 33 -7.80 6.39 8.22
CA MET A 33 -8.14 5.14 7.53
C MET A 33 -7.68 3.91 8.34
N GLY A 34 -6.45 3.95 8.86
CA GLY A 34 -5.89 2.86 9.65
C GLY A 34 -6.66 2.62 10.95
N ILE A 35 -7.01 3.68 11.68
CA ILE A 35 -7.71 3.53 12.97
C ILE A 35 -9.12 2.97 12.77
N LEU A 36 -9.82 3.37 11.70
CA LEU A 36 -11.10 2.79 11.34
C LEU A 36 -10.97 1.28 11.10
N LEU A 37 -9.97 0.87 10.30
CA LEU A 37 -9.71 -0.55 10.08
C LEU A 37 -9.34 -1.28 11.37
N ASP A 38 -8.53 -0.67 12.22
CA ASP A 38 -8.16 -1.27 13.51
C ASP A 38 -9.37 -1.46 14.44
N MET A 39 -10.36 -0.56 14.40
CA MET A 39 -11.60 -0.69 15.15
C MET A 39 -12.48 -1.84 14.62
N PHE A 40 -12.58 -2.00 13.30
CA PHE A 40 -13.38 -3.08 12.69
C PHE A 40 -12.69 -4.45 12.79
N CYS A 41 -11.37 -4.50 12.63
CA CYS A 41 -10.57 -5.71 12.67
C CYS A 41 -10.14 -6.09 14.10
N ASN A 42 -10.37 -5.23 15.09
CA ASN A 42 -9.91 -5.38 16.47
C ASN A 42 -8.38 -5.62 16.57
N SER A 43 -7.60 -4.90 15.75
CA SER A 43 -6.14 -5.08 15.63
C SER A 43 -5.32 -4.03 16.38
N GLY A 44 -5.95 -3.18 17.18
CA GLY A 44 -5.27 -2.38 18.22
C GLY A 44 -4.23 -1.36 17.73
N GLY A 45 -4.23 -0.99 16.44
CA GLY A 45 -3.30 0.02 15.88
C GLY A 45 -2.34 -0.50 14.81
N ILE A 46 -2.37 -1.80 14.49
CA ILE A 46 -1.47 -2.41 13.50
C ILE A 46 -1.70 -1.84 12.09
N HIS A 47 -2.96 -1.68 11.66
CA HIS A 47 -3.27 -1.09 10.36
C HIS A 47 -2.89 0.39 10.31
N THR A 48 -3.08 1.12 11.41
CA THR A 48 -2.65 2.51 11.58
C THR A 48 -1.15 2.65 11.39
N MET A 49 -0.35 1.81 12.06
CA MET A 49 1.10 1.81 11.94
C MET A 49 1.54 1.52 10.50
N ALA A 50 1.04 0.45 9.90
CA ALA A 50 1.39 0.08 8.53
C ALA A 50 0.98 1.16 7.50
N SER A 51 -0.13 1.85 7.72
CA SER A 51 -0.62 2.93 6.87
C SER A 51 0.27 4.17 6.98
N LEU A 52 0.64 4.56 8.20
CA LEU A 52 1.53 5.70 8.44
C LEU A 52 2.94 5.47 7.86
N VAL A 53 3.50 4.28 8.07
CA VAL A 53 4.82 3.92 7.51
C VAL A 53 4.80 4.01 5.99
N LEU A 54 3.77 3.48 5.33
CA LEU A 54 3.64 3.57 3.89
C LEU A 54 3.49 5.03 3.42
N ALA A 55 2.62 5.81 4.06
CA ALA A 55 2.41 7.22 3.73
C ALA A 55 3.69 8.05 3.89
N TYR A 56 4.50 7.75 4.90
CA TYR A 56 5.77 8.42 5.15
C TYR A 56 6.85 8.05 4.11
N ILE A 57 6.98 6.77 3.76
CA ILE A 57 7.98 6.25 2.80
C ILE A 57 7.57 6.53 1.34
N ARG A 58 6.30 6.81 1.09
CA ARG A 58 5.70 7.06 -0.23
C ARG A 58 6.58 7.93 -1.16
N PRO A 59 7.08 9.12 -0.78
CA PRO A 59 7.87 9.94 -1.71
C PRO A 59 9.14 9.23 -2.22
N SER A 60 9.79 8.45 -1.36
CA SER A 60 10.97 7.65 -1.72
C SER A 60 10.61 6.53 -2.72
N LEU A 61 9.45 5.90 -2.57
CA LEU A 61 8.96 4.89 -3.51
C LEU A 61 8.68 5.46 -4.89
N PHE A 62 8.06 6.63 -4.95
CA PHE A 62 7.79 7.29 -6.21
C PHE A 62 9.09 7.73 -6.89
N LYS A 63 10.06 8.27 -6.14
CA LYS A 63 11.38 8.61 -6.68
C LYS A 63 12.12 7.38 -7.22
N PHE A 64 12.04 6.25 -6.52
CA PHE A 64 12.65 5.00 -6.95
C PHE A 64 11.98 4.44 -8.22
N ALA A 65 10.65 4.44 -8.29
CA ALA A 65 9.90 3.84 -9.39
C ALA A 65 9.89 4.70 -10.66
N PHE A 66 9.72 6.02 -10.55
CA PHE A 66 9.52 6.93 -11.69
C PHE A 66 10.72 7.82 -12.00
N GLY A 67 11.75 7.85 -11.14
CA GLY A 67 12.96 8.66 -11.33
C GLY A 67 12.61 10.13 -11.63
N LEU A 68 13.10 10.61 -12.78
CA LEU A 68 12.88 11.99 -13.27
C LEU A 68 11.40 12.31 -13.55
N SER A 69 10.55 11.33 -13.87
CA SER A 69 9.12 11.58 -14.13
C SER A 69 8.34 12.00 -12.87
N TYR A 70 8.84 11.65 -11.68
CA TYR A 70 8.32 12.16 -10.42
C TYR A 70 8.63 13.65 -10.22
N GLU A 71 9.80 14.09 -10.68
CA GLU A 71 10.28 15.46 -10.53
C GLU A 71 9.42 16.47 -11.32
N TYR A 72 8.85 16.03 -12.44
CA TYR A 72 7.88 16.79 -13.23
C TYR A 72 6.41 16.65 -12.76
N GLN A 73 6.15 15.90 -11.68
CA GLN A 73 4.82 15.75 -11.05
C GLN A 73 3.68 15.27 -11.98
N THR A 74 3.99 14.64 -13.11
CA THR A 74 3.00 14.17 -14.11
C THR A 74 2.47 12.76 -13.83
N VAL A 75 2.82 12.17 -12.68
CA VAL A 75 2.51 10.76 -12.37
C VAL A 75 1.03 10.58 -12.02
N LYS A 76 0.26 10.06 -12.99
CA LYS A 76 -1.10 9.57 -12.78
C LYS A 76 -1.12 8.05 -12.75
N ILE A 77 -1.20 7.47 -11.55
CA ILE A 77 -1.13 6.00 -11.32
C ILE A 77 -2.25 5.23 -12.05
N ALA A 78 -3.38 5.87 -12.31
CA ALA A 78 -4.56 5.26 -12.96
C ALA A 78 -4.51 5.16 -14.51
N ASP A 79 -3.51 5.75 -15.18
CA ASP A 79 -3.34 5.57 -16.65
C ASP A 79 -2.81 4.15 -17.04
N LYS A 80 -2.21 4.00 -18.22
CA LYS A 80 -1.73 2.72 -18.76
C LYS A 80 -0.78 2.00 -17.78
N ILE A 81 -0.97 0.69 -17.64
CA ILE A 81 -0.07 -0.19 -16.88
C ILE A 81 1.33 -0.07 -17.50
N SER A 82 2.28 0.41 -16.70
CA SER A 82 3.68 0.58 -17.08
C SER A 82 4.58 -0.13 -16.07
N PRO A 83 5.80 -0.56 -16.44
CA PRO A 83 6.72 -1.25 -15.53
C PRO A 83 6.99 -0.48 -14.23
N GLU A 84 7.07 0.85 -14.31
CA GLU A 84 7.30 1.73 -13.16
C GLU A 84 6.17 1.62 -12.13
N ARG A 85 4.92 1.54 -12.60
CA ARG A 85 3.74 1.42 -11.73
C ARG A 85 3.65 0.05 -11.09
N ILE A 86 3.99 -0.99 -11.84
CA ILE A 86 4.06 -2.36 -11.31
C ILE A 86 5.09 -2.40 -10.18
N THR A 87 6.29 -1.85 -10.41
CA THR A 87 7.34 -1.74 -9.38
C THR A 87 6.86 -0.94 -8.17
N LEU A 88 6.22 0.21 -8.38
CA LEU A 88 5.67 1.02 -7.29
C LEU A 88 4.65 0.23 -6.45
N LEU A 89 3.64 -0.35 -7.10
CA LEU A 89 2.57 -1.08 -6.44
C LEU A 89 3.12 -2.28 -5.66
N LEU A 90 3.99 -3.06 -6.29
CA LEU A 90 4.57 -4.25 -5.67
C LEU A 90 5.39 -3.87 -4.42
N LEU A 91 6.25 -2.86 -4.53
CA LEU A 91 7.14 -2.45 -3.44
C LEU A 91 6.36 -1.77 -2.30
N ALA A 92 5.36 -0.95 -2.63
CA ALA A 92 4.45 -0.33 -1.66
C ALA A 92 3.63 -1.36 -0.89
N ILE A 93 3.00 -2.30 -1.59
CA ILE A 93 2.20 -3.37 -0.98
C ILE A 93 3.10 -4.23 -0.10
N PHE A 94 4.29 -4.61 -0.58
CA PHE A 94 5.25 -5.40 0.20
C PHE A 94 5.65 -4.71 1.51
N ILE A 95 6.07 -3.44 1.46
CA ILE A 95 6.46 -2.69 2.67
C ILE A 95 5.29 -2.61 3.66
N HIS A 96 4.09 -2.35 3.15
CA HIS A 96 2.91 -2.24 3.99
C HIS A 96 2.58 -3.57 4.68
N HIS A 97 2.53 -4.68 3.93
CA HIS A 97 2.23 -6.01 4.49
C HIS A 97 3.33 -6.50 5.42
N PHE A 98 4.60 -6.23 5.08
CA PHE A 98 5.72 -6.55 5.94
C PHE A 98 5.57 -5.84 7.30
N THR A 99 5.28 -4.54 7.27
CA THR A 99 5.05 -3.75 8.49
C THR A 99 3.86 -4.30 9.28
N LEU A 100 2.73 -4.55 8.60
CA LEU A 100 1.52 -5.09 9.20
C LEU A 100 1.77 -6.41 9.93
N PHE A 101 2.35 -7.41 9.24
CA PHE A 101 2.61 -8.71 9.85
C PHE A 101 3.75 -8.66 10.88
N PHE A 102 4.74 -7.80 10.70
CA PHE A 102 5.78 -7.60 11.71
C PHE A 102 5.19 -7.15 13.04
N PHE A 103 4.25 -6.19 13.03
CA PHE A 103 3.57 -5.73 14.25
C PHE A 103 2.45 -6.68 14.73
N GLU A 104 1.84 -7.47 13.85
CA GLU A 104 0.84 -8.48 14.25
C GLU A 104 1.44 -9.61 15.09
N TYR A 105 2.61 -10.13 14.69
CA TYR A 105 3.26 -11.21 15.43
C TYR A 105 4.20 -10.70 16.52
N PHE A 106 4.85 -9.54 16.31
CA PHE A 106 5.80 -8.90 17.22
C PHE A 106 6.81 -9.86 17.89
N ARG A 107 7.23 -10.90 17.15
CA ARG A 107 8.13 -11.96 17.63
C ARG A 107 9.17 -12.30 16.57
N PHE A 108 10.44 -12.20 16.94
CA PHE A 108 11.56 -12.48 16.04
C PHE A 108 11.69 -13.96 15.67
N ASP A 109 11.21 -14.87 16.52
CA ASP A 109 11.21 -16.32 16.22
C ASP A 109 10.33 -16.67 15.00
N LEU A 110 9.38 -15.79 14.66
CA LEU A 110 8.42 -15.99 13.57
C LEU A 110 8.78 -15.19 12.31
N LEU A 111 10.02 -14.69 12.18
CA LEU A 111 10.43 -13.91 11.00
C LEU A 111 10.21 -14.64 9.68
N PHE A 112 10.47 -15.95 9.63
CA PHE A 112 10.20 -16.75 8.44
C PHE A 112 8.70 -16.81 8.10
N THR A 113 7.84 -16.93 9.11
CA THR A 113 6.39 -16.89 8.96
C THR A 113 5.92 -15.52 8.50
N ILE A 114 6.47 -14.43 9.06
CA ILE A 114 6.19 -13.05 8.63
C ILE A 114 6.54 -12.88 7.16
N LEU A 115 7.73 -13.30 6.74
CA LEU A 115 8.20 -13.11 5.37
C LEU A 115 7.36 -13.91 4.37
N THR A 116 7.10 -15.19 4.64
CA THR A 116 6.27 -16.04 3.77
C THR A 116 4.85 -15.48 3.65
N ARG A 117 4.22 -15.11 4.78
CA ARG A 117 2.86 -14.53 4.79
C ARG A 117 2.82 -13.17 4.07
N THR A 118 3.86 -12.36 4.20
CA THR A 118 4.02 -11.10 3.48
C THR A 118 4.05 -11.34 1.97
N LEU A 119 4.86 -12.28 1.48
CA LEU A 119 4.99 -12.56 0.05
C LEU A 119 3.68 -13.03 -0.57
N PHE A 120 3.03 -14.02 0.05
CA PHE A 120 1.74 -14.54 -0.45
C PHE A 120 0.64 -13.47 -0.45
N SER A 121 0.53 -12.71 0.64
CA SER A 121 -0.48 -11.64 0.74
C SER A 121 -0.18 -10.48 -0.21
N THR A 122 1.10 -10.18 -0.46
CA THR A 122 1.51 -9.15 -1.43
C THR A 122 1.06 -9.52 -2.83
N ILE A 123 1.29 -10.76 -3.28
CA ILE A 123 0.87 -11.22 -4.61
C ILE A 123 -0.66 -11.14 -4.76
N PHE A 124 -1.39 -11.56 -3.72
CA PHE A 124 -2.84 -11.55 -3.74
C PHE A 124 -3.41 -10.12 -3.77
N THR A 125 -2.96 -9.25 -2.86
CA THR A 125 -3.37 -7.84 -2.84
C THR A 125 -2.95 -7.11 -4.12
N PHE A 126 -1.76 -7.38 -4.64
CA PHE A 126 -1.28 -6.80 -5.90
C PHE A 126 -2.21 -7.14 -7.07
N THR A 127 -2.63 -8.39 -7.19
CA THR A 127 -3.57 -8.84 -8.22
C THR A 127 -4.91 -8.09 -8.11
N ILE A 128 -5.45 -7.96 -6.89
CA ILE A 128 -6.71 -7.24 -6.66
C ILE A 128 -6.55 -5.74 -6.94
N CYS A 129 -5.43 -5.13 -6.53
CA CYS A 129 -5.14 -3.73 -6.81
C CYS A 129 -5.08 -3.45 -8.32
N LEU A 130 -4.47 -4.34 -9.12
CA LEU A 130 -4.47 -4.22 -10.57
C LEU A 130 -5.88 -4.28 -11.16
N LEU A 131 -6.73 -5.21 -10.67
CA LEU A 131 -8.13 -5.29 -11.10
C LEU A 131 -8.91 -4.01 -10.78
N ILE A 132 -8.74 -3.47 -9.57
CA ILE A 132 -9.37 -2.21 -9.15
C ILE A 132 -8.92 -1.06 -10.05
N LEU A 133 -7.61 -0.92 -10.30
CA LEU A 133 -7.08 0.12 -11.17
C LEU A 133 -7.57 -0.03 -12.62
N TYR A 134 -7.72 -1.26 -13.10
CA TYR A 134 -8.27 -1.53 -14.42
C TYR A 134 -9.74 -1.08 -14.54
N ILE A 135 -10.56 -1.33 -13.50
CA ILE A 135 -11.97 -0.93 -13.46
C ILE A 135 -12.13 0.60 -13.35
N ILE A 136 -11.31 1.24 -12.51
CA ILE A 136 -11.37 2.69 -12.28
C ILE A 136 -10.87 3.48 -13.49
N LYS A 137 -10.04 2.88 -14.35
CA LYS A 137 -9.50 3.54 -15.53
C LYS A 137 -10.66 4.07 -16.39
N PRO A 138 -10.75 5.40 -16.61
CA PRO A 138 -11.82 5.95 -17.44
C PRO A 138 -11.71 5.36 -18.84
N SER A 139 -12.80 4.74 -19.30
CA SER A 139 -12.94 4.35 -20.70
C SER A 139 -12.66 5.59 -21.55
N LYS A 140 -11.68 5.49 -22.46
CA LYS A 140 -11.47 6.54 -23.47
C LYS A 140 -12.75 6.60 -24.30
N ARG A 141 -13.61 7.59 -24.01
CA ARG A 141 -14.65 8.06 -24.91
C ARG A 141 -14.10 9.22 -25.73
#